data_AF-A0A958P2P5-F1
#
_entry.id   AF-A0A958P2P5-F1
#
_cell.length_a   1.000
_cell.length_b   1.000
_cell.length_c   1.000
_cell.angle_alpha   90.00
_cell.angle_beta   90.00
_cell.angle_gamma   90.00
#
_symmetry.space_group_name_H-M   'P 1'
#
loop_
_entity.id
_entity.type
_entity.pdbx_description
1 polymer ?
#
loop_
_entity_poly.entity_id
_entity_poly.type
_entity_poly.pdbx_seq_one_letter_code
_entity_poly.pdbx_strand_id
1 'polypeptide(L)'
;MIVPETRRQARELALQVLFQQEFSPTLPLRDGLNTFRGNFHATQDVWDYAEYLLKGVDENKKNIDSLIQKSSAHWTLERMALVELNIMRIATFEIAFSQQEVPPKTAINEAIEISKKYGSTDSGAFVNGILDQVRKTGIT
;
A
#
# COMPACT_ATOMS: atom_id res chain seq x y z
N MET A 1 3.07 8.34 -19.38
CA MET A 1 2.14 7.28 -18.92
C MET A 1 2.99 6.20 -18.27
N ILE A 2 2.85 6.00 -16.96
CA ILE A 2 3.66 5.02 -16.23
C ILE A 2 3.25 3.61 -16.68
N VAL A 3 4.22 2.85 -17.17
CA VAL A 3 4.03 1.47 -17.62
C VAL A 3 3.80 0.52 -16.44
N PRO A 4 3.11 -0.62 -16.60
CA PRO A 4 2.75 -1.51 -15.49
C PRO A 4 3.92 -1.97 -14.61
N GLU A 5 5.08 -2.28 -15.20
CA GLU A 5 6.27 -2.75 -14.46
C GLU A 5 6.84 -1.68 -13.50
N THR A 6 6.81 -0.40 -13.88
CA THR A 6 7.32 0.69 -13.03
C THR A 6 6.39 0.98 -11.84
N ARG A 7 5.10 0.58 -11.91
CA ARG A 7 4.18 0.71 -10.77
C ARG A 7 4.49 -0.26 -9.64
N ARG A 8 4.99 -1.47 -9.91
CA ARG A 8 5.39 -2.42 -8.86
C ARG A 8 6.52 -1.85 -8.01
N GLN A 9 7.59 -1.38 -8.67
CA GLN A 9 8.72 -0.75 -7.98
C GLN A 9 8.28 0.43 -7.12
N ALA A 10 7.38 1.27 -7.64
CA ALA A 10 6.83 2.40 -6.90
C ALA A 10 6.02 1.97 -5.65
N ARG A 11 5.23 0.88 -5.73
CA ARG A 11 4.53 0.31 -4.57
C ARG A 11 5.50 -0.24 -3.53
N GLU A 12 6.57 -0.90 -3.97
CA GLU A 12 7.62 -1.40 -3.05
C GLU A 12 8.31 -0.24 -2.31
N LEU A 13 8.63 0.85 -3.01
CA LEU A 13 9.19 2.06 -2.39
C LEU A 13 8.20 2.69 -1.40
N ALA A 14 6.93 2.81 -1.79
CA ALA A 14 5.89 3.32 -0.89
C ALA A 14 5.75 2.45 0.37
N LEU A 15 5.79 1.11 0.22
CA LEU A 15 5.77 0.18 1.35
C LEU A 15 6.95 0.42 2.29
N GLN A 16 8.17 0.56 1.77
CA GLN A 16 9.36 0.77 2.59
C GLN A 16 9.29 2.09 3.38
N VAL A 17 8.83 3.16 2.75
CA VAL A 17 8.65 4.46 3.41
C VAL A 17 7.55 4.40 4.48
N LEU A 18 6.39 3.79 4.19
CA LEU A 18 5.32 3.61 5.17
C LEU A 18 5.77 2.73 6.34
N PHE A 19 6.55 1.69 6.08
CA PHE A 19 7.08 0.83 7.14
C PHE A 19 8.07 1.58 8.03
N GLN A 20 8.94 2.45 7.47
CA GLN A 20 9.80 3.32 8.27
C GLN A 20 8.99 4.23 9.20
N GLN A 21 7.88 4.77 8.71
CA GLN A 21 7.00 5.67 9.48
C GLN A 21 6.41 4.99 10.73
N GLU A 22 6.17 3.68 10.71
CA GLU A 22 5.69 2.93 11.89
C GLU A 22 6.68 3.02 13.07
N PHE A 23 7.98 3.23 12.81
CA PHE A 23 9.02 3.37 13.83
C PHE A 23 9.50 4.81 14.01
N SER A 24 9.04 5.73 13.18
CA SER A 24 9.43 7.14 13.17
C SER A 24 8.23 8.05 12.93
N PRO A 25 7.18 8.00 13.76
CA PRO A 25 5.90 8.68 13.49
C PRO A 25 5.98 10.21 13.51
N THR A 26 7.07 10.78 14.04
CA THR A 26 7.32 12.23 14.05
C THR A 26 8.10 12.71 12.83
N LEU A 27 8.63 11.79 12.00
CA LEU A 27 9.34 12.13 10.78
C LEU A 27 8.30 12.50 9.70
N PRO A 28 8.33 13.71 9.13
CA PRO A 28 7.42 14.03 8.03
C PRO A 28 7.56 13.03 6.87
N LEU A 29 6.45 12.57 6.31
CA LEU A 29 6.43 11.57 5.23
C LEU A 29 7.32 11.98 4.05
N ARG A 30 7.31 13.27 3.71
CA ARG A 30 8.17 13.87 2.68
C ARG A 30 9.66 13.73 2.98
N ASP A 31 10.06 13.86 4.24
CA ASP A 31 11.47 13.73 4.65
C ASP A 31 11.92 12.27 4.63
N GLY A 32 11.02 11.35 4.99
CA GLY A 32 11.21 9.91 4.77
C GLY A 32 11.43 9.61 3.29
N LEU A 33 10.53 10.09 2.41
CA LEU A 33 10.67 9.90 0.96
C LEU A 33 11.98 10.50 0.41
N ASN A 34 12.37 11.71 0.84
CA ASN A 34 13.63 12.34 0.43
C ASN A 34 14.85 11.52 0.83
N THR A 35 14.80 10.89 2.01
CA THR A 35 15.85 9.96 2.46
C THR A 35 15.99 8.80 1.48
N PHE A 36 14.88 8.19 1.07
CA PHE A 36 14.90 7.11 0.07
C PHE A 36 15.38 7.59 -1.30
N ARG A 37 14.95 8.77 -1.77
CA ARG A 37 15.43 9.38 -3.03
C ARG A 37 16.95 9.58 -3.06
N GLY A 38 17.57 9.88 -1.92
CA GLY A 38 19.03 10.06 -1.81
C GLY A 38 19.83 8.75 -1.76
N ASN A 39 19.19 7.62 -1.45
CA ASN A 39 19.87 6.33 -1.24
C ASN A 39 19.55 5.27 -2.29
N PHE A 40 18.46 5.44 -3.05
CA PHE A 40 18.02 4.47 -4.05
C PHE A 40 17.88 5.11 -5.44
N HIS A 41 18.15 4.34 -6.48
CA HIS A 41 18.00 4.77 -7.86
C HIS A 41 16.69 4.22 -8.45
N ALA A 42 15.85 5.11 -8.94
CA ALA A 42 14.64 4.79 -9.70
C ALA A 42 14.36 5.93 -10.69
N THR A 43 13.54 5.66 -11.71
CA THR A 43 13.14 6.70 -12.66
C THR A 43 12.24 7.73 -12.00
N GLN A 44 12.14 8.93 -12.57
CA GLN A 44 11.26 9.98 -12.05
C GLN A 44 9.81 9.50 -11.95
N ASP A 45 9.32 8.81 -12.98
CA ASP A 45 7.98 8.19 -13.00
C ASP A 45 7.72 7.29 -11.79
N VAL A 46 8.69 6.44 -11.42
CA VAL A 46 8.58 5.55 -10.25
C VAL A 46 8.43 6.36 -8.97
N TRP A 47 9.25 7.40 -8.81
CA TRP A 47 9.19 8.26 -7.64
C TRP A 47 7.89 9.06 -7.55
N ASP A 48 7.41 9.59 -8.68
CA ASP A 48 6.16 10.34 -8.74
C ASP A 48 4.96 9.46 -8.37
N TYR A 49 4.94 8.20 -8.81
CA TYR A 49 3.90 7.26 -8.40
C TYR A 49 4.02 6.87 -6.93
N ALA A 50 5.23 6.64 -6.42
CA ALA A 50 5.44 6.33 -5.01
C ALA A 50 4.96 7.50 -4.12
N GLU A 51 5.28 8.74 -4.50
CA GLU A 51 4.83 9.95 -3.81
C GLU A 51 3.31 10.10 -3.86
N TYR A 52 2.69 9.82 -5.01
CA TYR A 52 1.24 9.80 -5.16
C TYR A 52 0.58 8.79 -4.22
N LEU A 53 1.10 7.56 -4.14
CA LEU A 53 0.60 6.53 -3.22
C LEU A 53 0.76 6.96 -1.76
N LEU A 54 1.94 7.46 -1.38
CA LEU A 54 2.26 7.89 -0.02
C LEU A 54 1.32 9.00 0.45
N LYS A 55 1.18 10.05 -0.35
CA LYS A 55 0.27 11.16 -0.06
C LYS A 55 -1.19 10.68 0.04
N GLY A 56 -1.62 9.87 -0.92
CA GLY A 56 -2.98 9.35 -0.94
C GLY A 56 -3.31 8.47 0.27
N VAL A 57 -2.36 7.62 0.70
CA VAL A 57 -2.51 6.80 1.90
C VAL A 57 -2.55 7.66 3.16
N ASP A 58 -1.68 8.67 3.29
CA ASP A 58 -1.64 9.56 4.45
C ASP A 58 -2.94 10.37 4.60
N GLU A 59 -3.39 11.00 3.52
CA GLU A 59 -4.61 11.83 3.49
C GLU A 59 -5.88 11.02 3.77
N ASN A 60 -5.93 9.75 3.35
CA ASN A 60 -7.09 8.87 3.50
C ASN A 60 -6.95 7.83 4.61
N LYS A 61 -5.89 7.90 5.42
CA LYS A 61 -5.48 6.84 6.34
C LYS A 61 -6.62 6.30 7.21
N LYS A 62 -7.39 7.19 7.83
CA LYS A 62 -8.52 6.81 8.70
C LYS A 62 -9.61 6.05 7.94
N ASN A 63 -9.92 6.47 6.72
CA ASN A 63 -10.95 5.83 5.89
C ASN A 63 -10.47 4.48 5.35
N ILE A 64 -9.20 4.41 4.92
CA ILE A 64 -8.53 3.18 4.51
C ILE A 64 -8.52 2.16 5.64
N ASP A 65 -8.02 2.55 6.82
CA ASP A 65 -7.95 1.68 8.00
C ASP A 65 -9.37 1.22 8.41
N SER A 66 -10.37 2.10 8.36
CA SER A 66 -11.77 1.73 8.63
C SER A 66 -12.31 0.70 7.62
N LEU A 67 -12.01 0.86 6.33
CA LEU A 67 -12.45 -0.07 5.29
C LEU A 67 -11.78 -1.44 5.45
N ILE A 68 -10.48 -1.48 5.70
CA ILE A 68 -9.75 -2.73 6.00
C ILE A 68 -10.35 -3.41 7.23
N GLN A 69 -10.59 -2.66 8.31
CA GLN A 69 -11.15 -3.19 9.55
C GLN A 69 -12.56 -3.78 9.37
N LYS A 70 -13.41 -3.15 8.55
CA LYS A 70 -14.75 -3.67 8.20
C LYS A 70 -14.66 -4.95 7.36
N SER A 71 -13.61 -5.09 6.57
CA SER A 71 -13.35 -6.25 5.71
C SER A 71 -12.59 -7.37 6.43
N SER A 72 -12.18 -7.18 7.69
CA SER A 72 -11.40 -8.14 8.48
C SER A 72 -12.21 -8.71 9.66
N ALA A 73 -13.11 -9.67 9.38
CA ALA A 73 -14.08 -10.20 10.35
C ALA A 73 -13.49 -10.73 11.68
N HIS A 74 -12.25 -11.21 11.69
CA HIS A 74 -11.61 -11.82 12.86
C HIS A 74 -10.27 -11.19 13.25
N TRP A 75 -9.86 -10.12 12.55
CA TRP A 75 -8.55 -9.51 12.74
C TRP A 75 -8.73 -8.02 13.02
N THR A 76 -8.15 -7.57 14.13
CA THR A 76 -7.98 -6.14 14.38
C THR A 76 -6.71 -5.66 13.68
N LEU A 77 -6.67 -4.40 13.26
CA LEU A 77 -5.49 -3.86 12.56
C LEU A 77 -4.22 -3.98 13.39
N GLU A 78 -4.29 -3.83 14.72
CA GLU A 78 -3.15 -3.89 15.63
C GLU A 78 -2.53 -5.29 15.72
N ARG A 79 -3.26 -6.32 15.31
CA ARG A 79 -2.79 -7.71 15.29
C ARG A 79 -2.18 -8.13 13.95
N MET A 80 -2.32 -7.30 12.92
CA MET A 80 -1.77 -7.57 11.59
C MET A 80 -0.28 -7.23 11.58
N ALA A 81 0.54 -7.98 10.84
CA ALA A 81 1.93 -7.58 10.68
C ALA A 81 1.99 -6.25 9.93
N LEU A 82 2.88 -5.35 10.36
CA LEU A 82 2.97 -3.99 9.81
C LEU A 82 3.24 -3.98 8.30
N VAL A 83 3.98 -4.97 7.79
CA VAL A 83 4.23 -5.15 6.35
C VAL A 83 2.91 -5.40 5.61
N GLU A 84 2.12 -6.37 6.06
CA GLU A 84 0.84 -6.74 5.43
C GLU A 84 -0.15 -5.60 5.52
N LEU A 85 -0.24 -4.94 6.68
CA LEU A 85 -1.11 -3.80 6.89
C LEU A 85 -0.78 -2.65 5.93
N ASN A 86 0.51 -2.32 5.76
CA ASN A 86 0.91 -1.25 4.83
C ASN A 86 0.71 -1.63 3.36
N ILE A 87 0.91 -2.89 2.98
CA ILE A 87 0.55 -3.39 1.64
C ILE A 87 -0.96 -3.23 1.40
N MET A 88 -1.78 -3.63 2.38
CA MET A 88 -3.25 -3.50 2.27
C MET A 88 -3.69 -2.04 2.22
N ARG A 89 -3.03 -1.13 2.95
CA ARG A 89 -3.32 0.31 2.89
C ARG A 89 -3.07 0.88 1.49
N ILE A 90 -1.92 0.56 0.88
CA ILE A 90 -1.59 0.98 -0.49
C ILE A 90 -2.64 0.46 -1.48
N ALA A 91 -2.95 -0.83 -1.44
CA ALA A 91 -3.90 -1.43 -2.36
C ALA A 91 -5.33 -0.89 -2.15
N THR A 92 -5.75 -0.67 -0.91
CA THR A 92 -7.05 -0.09 -0.58
C THR A 92 -7.17 1.35 -1.08
N PHE A 93 -6.10 2.15 -0.96
CA PHE A 93 -6.04 3.47 -1.59
C PHE A 93 -6.28 3.37 -3.10
N GLU A 94 -5.55 2.48 -3.79
CA GLU A 94 -5.72 2.29 -5.24
C GLU A 94 -7.12 1.82 -5.63
N ILE A 95 -7.76 0.98 -4.81
CA ILE A 95 -9.09 0.41 -5.10
C ILE A 95 -10.21 1.44 -4.91
N ALA A 96 -10.15 2.26 -3.87
CA ALA A 96 -11.30 3.03 -3.40
C ALA A 96 -11.11 4.56 -3.41
N PHE A 97 -9.88 5.05 -3.50
CA PHE A 97 -9.58 6.48 -3.31
C PHE A 97 -8.70 7.09 -4.41
N SER A 98 -8.02 6.25 -5.21
CA SER A 98 -7.15 6.72 -6.27
C SER A 98 -7.94 7.37 -7.41
N GLN A 99 -7.46 8.53 -7.86
CA GLN A 99 -7.92 9.21 -9.07
C GLN A 99 -7.31 8.62 -10.34
N GLN A 100 -6.19 7.90 -10.22
CA GLN A 100 -5.62 7.14 -11.32
C GLN A 100 -6.38 5.83 -11.50
N GLU A 101 -6.76 5.52 -12.73
CA GLU A 101 -7.38 4.22 -13.05
C GLU A 101 -6.36 3.10 -12.83
N VAL A 102 -6.59 2.33 -11.77
CA VAL A 102 -5.96 1.05 -11.49
C VAL A 102 -7.09 0.04 -11.39
N PRO A 103 -7.19 -0.96 -12.30
CA PRO A 103 -8.20 -1.99 -12.16
C PRO A 103 -8.08 -2.66 -10.78
N PRO A 104 -9.16 -2.79 -9.98
CA PRO A 104 -9.06 -3.33 -8.63
C PRO A 104 -8.39 -4.71 -8.55
N LYS A 105 -8.63 -5.58 -9.55
CA LYS A 105 -7.97 -6.88 -9.66
C LYS A 105 -6.44 -6.75 -9.82
N THR A 106 -5.98 -5.75 -10.57
CA THR A 106 -4.55 -5.47 -10.72
C THR A 106 -3.94 -4.99 -9.41
N ALA A 107 -4.59 -4.06 -8.69
CA ALA A 107 -4.12 -3.63 -7.37
C ALA A 107 -3.99 -4.79 -6.38
N ILE A 108 -5.01 -5.68 -6.35
CA ILE A 108 -5.00 -6.88 -5.50
C ILE A 108 -3.84 -7.82 -5.89
N ASN A 109 -3.68 -8.14 -7.17
CA ASN A 109 -2.61 -9.03 -7.63
C ASN A 109 -1.22 -8.48 -7.27
N GLU A 110 -0.99 -7.18 -7.46
CA GLU A 110 0.27 -6.55 -7.11
C GLU A 110 0.54 -6.56 -5.60
N ALA A 111 -0.49 -6.34 -4.78
CA ALA A 111 -0.40 -6.46 -3.33
C ALA A 111 -0.01 -7.88 -2.89
N ILE A 112 -0.57 -8.91 -3.53
CA ILE A 112 -0.25 -10.31 -3.26
C ILE A 112 1.22 -10.60 -3.61
N GLU A 113 1.68 -10.20 -4.79
CA GLU A 113 3.07 -10.43 -5.21
C GLU A 113 4.07 -9.73 -4.29
N ILE A 114 3.78 -8.48 -3.87
CA ILE A 114 4.62 -7.76 -2.91
C ILE A 114 4.58 -8.47 -1.54
N SER A 115 3.42 -8.94 -1.07
CA SER A 115 3.32 -9.62 0.23
C SER A 115 4.10 -10.93 0.28
N LYS A 116 4.21 -11.66 -0.84
CA LYS A 116 5.05 -12.87 -0.93
C LYS A 116 6.55 -12.54 -0.80
N LYS A 117 6.97 -11.35 -1.24
CA LYS A 117 8.37 -10.91 -1.20
C LYS A 117 8.79 -10.39 0.18
N TYR A 118 7.91 -9.67 0.86
CA TYR A 118 8.24 -8.99 2.13
C TYR A 118 7.62 -9.63 3.37
N GLY A 119 6.63 -10.51 3.20
CA GLY A 119 5.90 -11.17 4.29
C GLY A 119 6.39 -12.58 4.59
N SER A 120 5.54 -13.32 5.29
CA SER A 120 5.69 -14.74 5.59
C SER A 120 5.05 -15.63 4.51
N THR A 121 5.18 -16.95 4.65
CA THR A 121 4.60 -17.95 3.74
C THR A 121 3.10 -17.75 3.51
N ASP A 122 2.35 -17.31 4.52
CA ASP A 122 0.90 -17.19 4.47
C ASP A 122 0.40 -15.79 4.07
N SER A 123 1.31 -14.80 3.97
CA SER A 123 0.95 -13.40 3.75
C SER A 123 0.18 -13.17 2.44
N GLY A 124 0.52 -13.91 1.38
CA GLY A 124 -0.18 -13.80 0.09
C GLY A 124 -1.66 -14.18 0.17
N ALA A 125 -1.98 -15.28 0.86
CA ALA A 125 -3.36 -15.72 1.02
C ALA A 125 -4.14 -14.79 1.95
N PHE A 126 -3.51 -14.33 3.03
CA PHE A 126 -4.09 -13.38 3.97
C PHE A 126 -4.46 -12.05 3.29
N VAL A 127 -3.50 -11.41 2.60
CA VAL A 127 -3.70 -10.15 1.88
C VAL A 127 -4.78 -10.30 0.81
N ASN A 128 -4.77 -11.39 0.04
CA ASN A 128 -5.81 -11.65 -0.96
C ASN A 128 -7.22 -11.69 -0.33
N GLY A 129 -7.37 -12.46 0.76
CA GLY A 129 -8.65 -12.63 1.43
C GLY A 129 -9.27 -11.32 1.91
N ILE A 130 -8.46 -10.45 2.53
CA ILE A 130 -8.92 -9.15 3.01
C ILE A 130 -9.23 -8.20 1.85
N LEU A 131 -8.34 -8.09 0.86
CA LEU A 131 -8.53 -7.15 -0.25
C LEU A 131 -9.69 -7.53 -1.18
N ASP A 132 -9.99 -8.81 -1.34
CA ASP A 132 -11.20 -9.26 -2.05
C ASP A 132 -12.48 -8.80 -1.34
N GLN A 133 -12.47 -8.74 0.01
CA GLN A 133 -13.58 -8.19 0.79
C GLN A 133 -13.62 -6.66 0.70
N VAL A 134 -12.47 -5.98 0.79
CA VAL A 134 -12.36 -4.53 0.57
C VAL A 134 -12.98 -4.13 -0.77
N ARG A 135 -12.65 -4.85 -1.85
CA ARG A 135 -13.23 -4.60 -3.19
C ARG A 135 -14.76 -4.72 -3.19
N LYS A 136 -15.32 -5.67 -2.46
CA LYS A 136 -16.78 -5.85 -2.35
C LYS A 136 -17.41 -4.72 -1.54
N THR A 137 -16.82 -4.36 -0.40
CA THR A 137 -17.36 -3.35 0.52
C THR A 137 -17.18 -1.91 0.04
N GLY A 138 -16.08 -1.59 -0.64
CA GLY A 138 -15.70 -0.22 -1.02
C GLY A 138 -16.21 0.26 -2.38
N ILE A 139 -16.79 -0.63 -3.19
CA ILE A 139 -17.35 -0.32 -4.52
C ILE A 139 -18.89 -0.41 -4.51
N THR A 140 -19.51 -0.59 -3.34
CA THR A 140 -20.97 -0.53 -3.19
C THR A 140 -21.40 0.90 -2.92
#